data_AF-A0A8S4QMY7-F1
#
_entry.id   AF-A0A8S4QMY7-F1
#
_cell.length_a   1.000
_cell.length_b   1.000
_cell.length_c   1.000
_cell.angle_alpha   90.00
_cell.angle_beta   90.00
_cell.angle_gamma   90.00
#
_symmetry.space_group_name_H-M   'P 1'
#
loop_
_entity.id
_entity.type
_entity.pdbx_description
1 polymer ?
#
loop_
_entity_poly.entity_id
_entity_poly.type
_entity_poly.pdbx_seq_one_letter_code
_entity_poly.pdbx_strand_id
1 'polypeptide(L)'
;KVIRFLGADRSDLESLCGILTTMRPYVANLAHEILRNSNEGVQLQLIGSFSNLQTINRMINEDPTRSETIFSLGKCKDAEAVDVLKRRLVRAELPVPGTHLLERALSLIPCTFKAAHWLRENTWGFPITGITSPVPCEQVKIKNYDTMEQDQKKDCIIAKTSYKLKTQKKSALSSRGPFEPYLGSSTPEKMVRPKLTVINPNPQIKSVMKLYYILTYLERMDSNSPLIQLVNKMIQDKLKYLPPEFTHTPLQDWCGRNYGGSYEHRFKASSQKRSALFSLMENLATHVTINTNLLGKALRGNEDYNLFFQEIFLYIQNYIIECANRGLEIFDTYAIPLNCPDCTYLILNTPIDINLQHLSYQSKLIQEQINAKLSKTNLTESIQICTLSMSISVGRKLTTSRMHEKEIHNTLETFQGLKTEESTDRTSSNLMSEFRNANFDYVLVGTLQNSKQLVDFVVGKSREYPIPLFEHLSYLIIN
;
A
#
# COMPACT_ATOMS: atom_id res chain seq x y z
N LYS A 1 -12.74 12.08 19.33
CA LYS A 1 -12.01 11.81 20.60
C LYS A 1 -10.65 11.19 20.36
N VAL A 2 -10.50 10.07 19.61
CA VAL A 2 -9.17 9.53 19.22
C VAL A 2 -8.25 10.58 18.59
N ILE A 3 -8.74 11.38 17.64
CA ILE A 3 -7.98 12.53 17.06
C ILE A 3 -7.52 13.53 18.15
N ARG A 4 -8.40 13.91 19.09
CA ARG A 4 -8.08 14.79 20.23
C ARG A 4 -7.15 14.15 21.26
N PHE A 5 -7.26 12.83 21.48
CA PHE A 5 -6.50 12.04 22.45
C PHE A 5 -5.07 11.79 21.95
N LEU A 6 -4.91 11.58 20.63
CA LEU A 6 -3.63 11.46 19.93
C LEU A 6 -2.93 12.80 19.71
N GLY A 7 -3.54 13.92 20.16
CA GLY A 7 -2.96 15.25 20.02
C GLY A 7 -2.89 15.79 18.58
N ALA A 8 -3.51 15.09 17.62
CA ALA A 8 -3.56 15.50 16.23
C ALA A 8 -4.24 16.88 16.14
N ASP A 9 -3.42 17.91 15.98
CA ASP A 9 -3.89 19.24 15.74
C ASP A 9 -4.37 19.29 14.29
N ARG A 10 -5.67 19.44 14.12
CA ARG A 10 -6.29 19.55 12.80
C ARG A 10 -5.65 20.70 12.00
N SER A 11 -5.12 21.71 12.69
CA SER A 11 -4.42 22.83 12.08
C SER A 11 -3.10 22.44 11.40
N ASP A 12 -2.30 21.53 11.96
CA ASP A 12 -1.03 21.08 11.37
C ASP A 12 -1.27 20.27 10.08
N LEU A 13 -2.27 19.38 10.10
CA LEU A 13 -2.68 18.62 8.93
C LEU A 13 -3.25 19.54 7.83
N GLU A 14 -4.12 20.49 8.19
CA GLU A 14 -4.68 21.46 7.24
C GLU A 14 -3.58 22.38 6.68
N SER A 15 -2.60 22.78 7.50
CA SER A 15 -1.44 23.55 7.06
C SER A 15 -0.58 22.77 6.06
N LEU A 16 -0.27 21.50 6.35
CA LEU A 16 0.51 20.67 5.43
C LEU A 16 -0.23 20.44 4.11
N CYS A 17 -1.52 20.10 4.17
CA CYS A 17 -2.36 19.99 2.98
C CYS A 17 -2.38 21.30 2.19
N GLY A 18 -2.51 22.44 2.87
CA GLY A 18 -2.44 23.77 2.27
C GLY A 18 -1.15 23.96 1.47
N ILE A 19 0.01 23.70 2.07
CA ILE A 19 1.31 23.78 1.38
C ILE A 19 1.37 22.82 0.18
N LEU A 20 1.01 21.55 0.36
CA LEU A 20 1.08 20.54 -0.71
C LEU A 20 0.14 20.87 -1.90
N THR A 21 -1.00 21.52 -1.66
CA THR A 21 -1.91 21.94 -2.74
C THR A 21 -1.36 23.09 -3.60
N THR A 22 -0.37 23.83 -3.09
CA THR A 22 0.34 24.87 -3.87
C THR A 22 1.36 24.29 -4.86
N MET A 23 1.61 22.98 -4.82
CA MET A 23 2.60 22.32 -5.68
C MET A 23 2.31 22.53 -7.17
N ARG A 24 3.29 22.98 -7.94
CA ARG A 24 3.20 23.18 -9.39
C ARG A 24 4.44 22.62 -10.11
N PRO A 25 4.26 21.71 -11.09
CA PRO A 25 3.02 20.99 -11.41
C PRO A 25 2.52 20.16 -10.22
N TYR A 26 1.20 20.00 -10.08
CA TYR A 26 0.64 19.26 -8.95
C TYR A 26 0.72 17.75 -9.19
N VAL A 27 1.65 17.09 -8.51
CA VAL A 27 1.87 15.65 -8.59
C VAL A 27 1.17 14.96 -7.40
N ALA A 28 -0.07 14.54 -7.60
CA ALA A 28 -0.91 14.01 -6.51
C ALA A 28 -0.29 12.81 -5.78
N ASN A 29 0.39 11.93 -6.51
CA ASN A 29 1.08 10.76 -5.95
C ASN A 29 2.25 11.15 -5.04
N LEU A 30 3.00 12.18 -5.41
CA LEU A 30 4.12 12.69 -4.62
C LEU A 30 3.60 13.40 -3.36
N ALA A 31 2.61 14.28 -3.52
CA ALA A 31 1.94 14.93 -2.40
C ALA A 31 1.36 13.91 -1.41
N HIS A 32 0.71 12.86 -1.91
CA HIS A 32 0.20 11.77 -1.09
C HIS A 32 1.31 11.06 -0.30
N GLU A 33 2.44 10.72 -0.93
CA GLU A 33 3.54 10.06 -0.22
C GLU A 33 4.21 10.98 0.80
N ILE A 34 4.37 12.28 0.51
CA ILE A 34 4.91 13.25 1.48
C ILE A 34 3.96 13.34 2.68
N LEU A 35 2.66 13.52 2.45
CA LEU A 35 1.67 13.54 3.50
C LEU A 35 1.66 12.23 4.29
N ARG A 36 1.60 11.08 3.61
CA ARG A 36 1.53 9.76 4.26
C ARG A 36 2.73 9.48 5.15
N ASN A 37 3.92 9.92 4.74
CA ASN A 37 5.15 9.70 5.50
C ASN A 37 5.46 10.86 6.46
N SER A 38 4.70 11.96 6.48
CA SER A 38 4.78 13.00 7.51
C SER A 38 4.32 12.49 8.90
N ASN A 39 4.38 13.32 9.95
CA ASN A 39 3.90 12.92 11.27
C ASN A 39 2.37 12.85 11.32
N GLU A 40 1.72 13.77 10.61
CA GLU A 40 0.29 13.91 10.42
C GLU A 40 -0.23 12.71 9.61
N GLY A 41 0.54 12.25 8.62
CA GLY A 41 0.27 11.00 7.90
C GLY A 41 0.29 9.77 8.79
N VAL A 42 1.26 9.69 9.71
CA VAL A 42 1.31 8.59 10.69
C VAL A 42 0.11 8.65 11.63
N GLN A 43 -0.33 9.85 12.04
CA GLN A 43 -1.57 10.03 12.81
C GLN A 43 -2.79 9.50 12.04
N LEU A 44 -2.92 9.85 10.75
CA LEU A 44 -4.01 9.38 9.90
C LEU A 44 -4.00 7.86 9.74
N GLN A 45 -2.83 7.25 9.60
CA GLN A 45 -2.69 5.79 9.54
C GLN A 45 -3.10 5.13 10.86
N LEU A 46 -2.73 5.73 12.00
CA LEU A 46 -3.14 5.24 13.31
C LEU A 46 -4.65 5.37 13.51
N ILE A 47 -5.27 6.44 13.04
CA ILE A 47 -6.73 6.58 13.05
C ILE A 47 -7.36 5.50 12.16
N GLY A 48 -6.79 5.24 10.99
CA GLY A 48 -7.25 4.22 10.06
C GLY A 48 -7.11 2.78 10.55
N SER A 49 -6.25 2.51 11.54
CA SER A 49 -6.13 1.16 12.12
C SER A 49 -7.32 0.79 13.01
N PHE A 50 -8.08 1.78 13.48
CA PHE A 50 -9.35 1.57 14.18
C PHE A 50 -10.48 1.27 13.19
N SER A 51 -10.44 0.09 12.57
CA SER A 51 -11.45 -0.39 11.62
C SER A 51 -12.44 -1.39 12.23
N ASN A 52 -12.11 -1.99 13.38
CA ASN A 52 -12.98 -2.97 14.04
C ASN A 52 -14.18 -2.27 14.72
N LEU A 53 -15.39 -2.63 14.26
CA LEU A 53 -16.67 -2.15 14.79
C LEU A 53 -16.80 -2.29 16.31
N GLN A 54 -16.29 -3.37 16.91
CA GLN A 54 -16.35 -3.58 18.36
C GLN A 54 -15.50 -2.55 19.12
N THR A 55 -14.29 -2.28 18.64
CA THR A 55 -13.39 -1.27 19.21
C THR A 55 -14.01 0.12 19.08
N ILE A 56 -14.54 0.45 17.90
CA ILE A 56 -15.17 1.75 17.67
C ILE A 56 -16.42 1.90 18.54
N ASN A 57 -17.29 0.88 18.63
CA ASN A 57 -18.47 0.90 19.48
C ASN A 57 -18.11 1.07 20.96
N ARG A 58 -17.09 0.36 21.45
CA ARG A 58 -16.60 0.53 22.83
C ARG A 58 -16.12 1.96 23.09
N MET A 59 -15.29 2.51 22.21
CA MET A 59 -14.81 3.89 22.33
C MET A 59 -15.92 4.95 22.23
N ILE A 60 -16.99 4.66 21.47
CA ILE A 60 -18.15 5.54 21.35
C ILE A 60 -19.04 5.46 22.60
N ASN A 61 -19.25 4.26 23.13
CA ASN A 61 -20.07 4.01 24.32
C ASN A 61 -19.42 4.52 25.62
N GLU A 62 -18.11 4.76 25.62
CA GLU A 62 -17.41 5.48 26.69
C GLU A 62 -17.78 6.99 26.77
N ASP A 63 -18.56 7.52 25.80
CA ASP A 63 -19.11 8.87 25.84
C ASP A 63 -20.58 8.89 26.32
N PRO A 64 -20.85 9.14 27.62
CA PRO A 64 -22.20 9.15 28.16
C PRO A 64 -23.07 10.28 27.60
N THR A 65 -22.48 11.25 26.88
CA THR A 65 -23.20 12.40 26.30
C THR A 65 -23.64 12.17 24.85
N ARG A 66 -23.20 11.06 24.21
CA ARG A 66 -23.45 10.83 22.79
C ARG A 66 -24.66 9.92 22.59
N SER A 67 -25.72 10.45 21.98
CA SER A 67 -26.93 9.70 21.62
C SER A 67 -26.81 8.93 20.28
N GLU A 68 -25.84 9.28 19.44
CA GLU A 68 -25.65 8.69 18.11
C GLU A 68 -24.83 7.40 18.16
N THR A 69 -25.42 6.30 17.68
CA THR A 69 -24.73 5.02 17.47
C THR A 69 -24.07 4.97 16.08
N ILE A 70 -23.08 4.09 15.87
CA ILE A 70 -22.51 3.82 14.54
C ILE A 70 -23.61 3.46 13.53
N PHE A 71 -24.63 2.69 13.96
CA PHE A 71 -25.76 2.33 13.12
C PHE A 71 -26.59 3.53 12.67
N SER A 72 -26.83 4.50 13.57
CA SER A 72 -27.55 5.73 13.21
C SER A 72 -26.77 6.59 12.20
N LEU A 73 -25.44 6.67 12.35
CA LEU A 73 -24.56 7.35 11.40
C LEU A 73 -24.52 6.64 10.05
N GLY A 74 -24.43 5.30 10.06
CA GLY A 74 -24.48 4.48 8.85
C GLY A 74 -25.78 4.69 8.08
N LYS A 75 -26.93 4.62 8.76
CA LYS A 75 -28.24 4.86 8.16
C LYS A 75 -28.37 6.27 7.55
N CYS A 76 -27.80 7.28 8.21
CA CYS A 76 -27.77 8.65 7.68
C CYS A 76 -26.91 8.75 6.41
N LYS A 77 -25.73 8.12 6.39
CA LYS A 77 -24.86 8.08 5.21
C LYS A 77 -25.44 7.27 4.06
N ASP A 78 -26.12 6.17 4.34
CA ASP A 78 -26.83 5.39 3.33
C ASP A 78 -27.98 6.20 2.72
N ALA A 79 -28.75 6.92 3.54
CA ALA A 79 -29.81 7.80 3.07
C ALA A 79 -29.27 8.94 2.19
N GLU A 80 -28.13 9.54 2.57
CA GLU A 80 -27.42 10.55 1.76
C GLU A 80 -26.98 9.96 0.41
N ALA A 81 -26.38 8.77 0.40
CA ALA A 81 -25.94 8.10 -0.83
C ALA A 81 -27.13 7.76 -1.75
N VAL A 82 -28.23 7.23 -1.19
CA VAL A 82 -29.47 6.95 -1.91
C VAL A 82 -30.07 8.23 -2.48
N ASP A 83 -30.08 9.32 -1.73
CA ASP A 83 -30.59 10.62 -2.21
C ASP A 83 -29.74 11.17 -3.37
N VAL A 84 -28.40 11.06 -3.30
CA VAL A 84 -27.52 11.44 -4.42
C VAL A 84 -27.82 10.58 -5.65
N LEU A 85 -28.01 9.26 -5.49
CA LEU A 85 -28.38 8.37 -6.59
C LEU A 85 -29.75 8.71 -7.16
N LYS A 86 -30.76 8.95 -6.31
CA LYS A 86 -32.10 9.38 -6.73
C LYS A 86 -32.06 10.72 -7.45
N ARG A 87 -31.30 11.71 -6.97
CA ARG A 87 -31.12 12.98 -7.67
C ARG A 87 -30.47 12.79 -9.03
N ARG A 88 -29.48 11.89 -9.16
CA ARG A 88 -28.88 11.54 -10.44
C ARG A 88 -29.85 10.81 -11.36
N LEU A 89 -30.71 9.94 -10.82
CA LEU A 89 -31.74 9.21 -11.58
C LEU A 89 -32.94 10.08 -11.96
N VAL A 90 -33.38 11.01 -11.11
CA VAL A 90 -34.51 11.93 -11.36
C VAL A 90 -34.10 13.08 -12.26
N ARG A 91 -32.86 13.57 -12.14
CA ARG A 91 -32.26 14.46 -13.15
C ARG A 91 -31.81 13.71 -14.41
N ALA A 92 -31.76 12.38 -14.36
CA ALA A 92 -31.72 11.54 -15.54
C ALA A 92 -33.16 11.20 -15.97
N GLU A 93 -33.83 12.16 -16.60
CA GLU A 93 -34.34 11.79 -17.92
C GLU A 93 -33.14 11.14 -18.62
N LEU A 94 -33.16 9.81 -18.78
CA LEU A 94 -32.07 9.05 -19.39
C LEU A 94 -31.58 9.86 -20.60
N PRO A 95 -30.29 10.20 -20.69
CA PRO A 95 -29.82 11.09 -21.73
C PRO A 95 -30.25 10.51 -23.06
N VAL A 96 -31.10 11.24 -23.78
CA VAL A 96 -31.15 11.07 -25.22
C VAL A 96 -29.73 11.37 -25.68
N PRO A 97 -29.02 10.42 -26.33
CA PRO A 97 -27.62 10.60 -26.70
C PRO A 97 -27.40 11.98 -27.35
N GLY A 98 -26.50 12.79 -26.77
CA GLY A 98 -26.14 14.11 -27.31
C GLY A 98 -26.88 15.33 -26.74
N THR A 99 -27.77 15.17 -25.76
CA THR A 99 -28.47 16.31 -25.11
C THR A 99 -27.79 16.84 -23.85
N HIS A 100 -27.03 16.01 -23.14
CA HIS A 100 -26.31 16.45 -21.94
C HIS A 100 -25.00 17.18 -22.31
N LEU A 101 -24.84 18.44 -21.87
CA LEU A 101 -23.69 19.29 -22.18
C LEU A 101 -22.33 18.59 -21.93
N LEU A 102 -22.22 17.81 -20.85
CA LEU A 102 -21.02 17.05 -20.54
C LEU A 102 -20.80 15.87 -21.50
N GLU A 103 -21.86 15.14 -21.87
CA GLU A 103 -21.72 14.01 -22.80
C GLU A 103 -21.34 14.52 -24.19
N ARG A 104 -21.98 15.62 -24.63
CA ARG A 104 -21.62 16.29 -25.87
C ARG A 104 -20.18 16.80 -25.83
N ALA A 105 -19.75 17.45 -24.74
CA ALA A 105 -18.37 17.90 -24.58
C ALA A 105 -17.37 16.73 -24.59
N LEU A 106 -17.66 15.62 -23.92
CA LEU A 106 -16.79 14.44 -23.89
C LEU A 106 -16.78 13.71 -25.24
N SER A 107 -17.91 13.64 -25.95
CA SER A 107 -18.00 13.02 -27.28
C SER A 107 -17.18 13.74 -28.35
N LEU A 108 -16.91 15.03 -28.15
CA LEU A 108 -16.04 15.83 -29.02
C LEU A 108 -14.55 15.60 -28.75
N ILE A 109 -14.18 14.97 -27.62
CA ILE A 109 -12.79 14.69 -27.29
C ILE A 109 -12.45 13.28 -27.81
N PRO A 110 -11.59 13.15 -28.84
CA PRO A 110 -11.33 11.86 -29.48
C PRO A 110 -10.51 10.88 -28.64
N CYS A 111 -9.97 11.33 -27.50
CA CYS A 111 -9.08 10.57 -26.65
C CYS A 111 -9.56 10.61 -25.19
N THR A 112 -9.87 9.45 -24.61
CA THR A 112 -10.39 9.40 -23.23
C THR A 112 -9.37 9.85 -22.21
N PHE A 113 -8.07 9.72 -22.50
CA PHE A 113 -7.00 10.29 -21.67
C PHE A 113 -7.16 11.81 -21.52
N LYS A 114 -7.34 12.54 -22.63
CA LYS A 114 -7.57 14.00 -22.62
C LYS A 114 -8.88 14.36 -21.93
N ALA A 115 -9.93 13.58 -22.19
CA ALA A 115 -11.22 13.79 -21.55
C ALA A 115 -11.11 13.66 -20.02
N ALA A 116 -10.38 12.65 -19.55
CA ALA A 116 -10.13 12.42 -18.13
C ALA A 116 -9.21 13.50 -17.52
N HIS A 117 -8.26 14.04 -18.28
CA HIS A 117 -7.44 15.18 -17.84
C HIS A 117 -8.30 16.44 -17.65
N TRP A 118 -9.09 16.78 -18.66
CA TRP A 118 -10.01 17.91 -18.64
C TRP A 118 -11.01 17.81 -17.48
N LEU A 119 -11.60 16.62 -17.25
CA LEU A 119 -12.50 16.40 -16.12
C LEU A 119 -11.82 16.67 -14.77
N ARG A 120 -10.57 16.23 -14.59
CA ARG A 120 -9.81 16.48 -13.37
C ARG A 120 -9.49 17.95 -13.19
N GLU A 121 -9.03 18.62 -14.23
CA GLU A 121 -8.76 20.06 -14.21
C GLU A 121 -9.98 20.86 -13.79
N ASN A 122 -11.15 20.57 -14.36
CA ASN A 122 -12.39 21.26 -14.02
C ASN A 122 -12.89 20.91 -12.60
N THR A 123 -12.67 19.67 -12.14
CA THR A 123 -13.12 19.24 -10.80
C THR A 123 -12.24 19.81 -9.70
N TRP A 124 -10.92 19.86 -9.92
CA TRP A 124 -9.95 20.29 -8.91
C TRP A 124 -9.57 21.77 -9.02
N GLY A 125 -9.88 22.41 -10.16
CA GLY A 125 -9.55 23.81 -10.42
C GLY A 125 -8.09 24.05 -10.86
N PHE A 126 -7.30 22.99 -11.06
CA PHE A 126 -5.91 23.05 -11.53
C PHE A 126 -5.47 21.72 -12.19
N PRO A 127 -4.44 21.75 -13.05
CA PRO A 127 -3.89 20.54 -13.70
C PRO A 127 -3.25 19.59 -12.70
N ILE A 128 -3.55 18.30 -12.85
CA ILE A 128 -2.97 17.21 -12.05
C ILE A 128 -2.18 16.27 -12.95
N THR A 129 -0.92 16.04 -12.62
CA THR A 129 -0.03 15.19 -13.41
C THR A 129 0.19 13.81 -12.77
N GLY A 130 0.59 12.82 -13.59
CA GLY A 130 1.05 11.51 -13.13
C GLY A 130 -0.01 10.52 -12.60
N ILE A 131 -1.32 10.84 -12.67
CA ILE A 131 -2.42 9.97 -12.22
C ILE A 131 -3.32 9.43 -13.34
N THR A 132 -3.27 10.06 -14.52
CA THR A 132 -4.02 9.59 -15.68
C THR A 132 -3.13 8.63 -16.43
N SER A 133 -3.63 7.44 -16.75
CA SER A 133 -2.93 6.47 -17.59
C SER A 133 -3.75 6.22 -18.86
N PRO A 134 -3.11 6.10 -20.03
CA PRO A 134 -3.79 5.82 -21.27
C PRO A 134 -4.36 4.41 -21.26
N VAL A 135 -5.55 4.21 -21.82
CA VAL A 135 -6.11 2.88 -21.98
C VAL A 135 -5.47 2.20 -23.20
N PRO A 136 -4.96 0.96 -23.11
CA PRO A 136 -4.28 0.30 -24.22
C PRO A 136 -5.10 0.22 -25.51
N CYS A 137 -6.42 0.03 -25.41
CA CYS A 137 -7.30 -0.10 -26.57
C CYS A 137 -7.41 1.17 -27.44
N GLU A 138 -7.16 2.36 -26.88
CA GLU A 138 -7.05 3.60 -27.64
C GLU A 138 -5.63 3.86 -28.11
N GLN A 139 -4.65 3.50 -27.26
CA GLN A 139 -3.24 3.78 -27.48
C GLN A 139 -2.66 2.96 -28.64
N VAL A 140 -3.11 1.71 -28.81
CA VAL A 140 -2.66 0.83 -29.89
C VAL A 140 -3.82 0.26 -30.69
N LYS A 141 -3.57 -0.06 -31.97
CA LYS A 141 -4.50 -0.81 -32.82
C LYS A 141 -3.91 -2.17 -33.15
N ILE A 142 -4.71 -3.23 -33.12
CA ILE A 142 -4.28 -4.58 -33.47
C ILE A 142 -4.75 -4.90 -34.89
N LYS A 143 -3.83 -5.14 -35.81
CA LYS A 143 -4.11 -5.39 -37.23
C LYS A 143 -3.41 -6.67 -37.72
N ASN A 144 -3.90 -7.26 -38.81
CA ASN A 144 -3.17 -8.31 -39.51
C ASN A 144 -1.90 -7.69 -40.13
N TYR A 145 -0.75 -8.29 -39.83
CA TYR A 145 0.55 -7.83 -40.34
C TYR A 145 0.60 -7.82 -41.86
N ASP A 146 0.04 -8.83 -42.53
CA ASP A 146 0.17 -8.95 -43.99
C ASP A 146 -0.56 -7.82 -44.74
N THR A 147 -1.72 -7.42 -44.22
CA THR A 147 -2.59 -6.39 -44.82
C THR A 147 -2.18 -4.95 -44.49
N MET A 148 -1.20 -4.74 -43.60
CA MET A 148 -0.86 -3.39 -43.14
C MET A 148 0.04 -2.65 -44.13
N GLU A 149 -0.04 -1.32 -44.15
CA GLU A 149 0.85 -0.45 -44.94
C GLU A 149 2.31 -0.57 -44.49
N GLN A 150 3.24 -0.44 -45.44
CA GLN A 150 4.67 -0.68 -45.20
C GLN A 150 5.31 0.30 -44.22
N ASP A 151 4.81 1.54 -44.12
CA ASP A 151 5.35 2.52 -43.18
C ASP A 151 4.92 2.24 -41.74
N GLN A 152 3.71 1.73 -41.52
CA GLN A 152 3.27 1.29 -40.20
C GLN A 152 4.05 0.05 -39.72
N LYS A 153 4.53 -0.80 -40.64
CA LYS A 153 5.30 -2.02 -40.29
C LYS A 153 6.66 -1.68 -39.68
N LYS A 154 7.22 -0.52 -40.02
CA LYS A 154 8.54 -0.07 -39.54
C LYS A 154 8.51 0.47 -38.11
N ASP A 155 7.32 0.72 -37.55
CA ASP A 155 7.15 1.34 -36.22
C ASP A 155 5.93 0.75 -35.51
N CYS A 156 6.05 -0.53 -35.11
CA CYS A 156 4.97 -1.24 -34.44
C CYS A 156 5.50 -2.32 -33.49
N ILE A 157 4.62 -2.76 -32.58
CA ILE A 157 4.83 -3.98 -31.80
C ILE A 157 4.35 -5.15 -32.65
N ILE A 158 5.06 -6.29 -32.59
CA ILE A 158 4.71 -7.51 -33.32
C ILE A 158 4.24 -8.55 -32.33
N ALA A 159 3.10 -9.19 -32.62
CA ALA A 159 2.64 -10.36 -31.87
C ALA A 159 2.51 -11.56 -32.82
N LYS A 160 3.10 -12.69 -32.45
CA LYS A 160 2.99 -13.94 -33.21
C LYS A 160 2.11 -14.92 -32.48
N THR A 161 1.29 -15.66 -33.22
CA THR A 161 0.43 -16.70 -32.67
C THR A 161 1.01 -18.08 -32.93
N SER A 162 0.70 -19.02 -32.04
CA SER A 162 1.08 -20.40 -32.26
C SER A 162 0.30 -21.01 -33.43
N TYR A 163 0.93 -21.94 -34.16
CA TYR A 163 0.27 -22.67 -35.25
C TYR A 163 -1.06 -23.32 -34.83
N LYS A 164 -1.10 -23.89 -33.62
CA LYS A 164 -2.33 -24.47 -33.05
C LYS A 164 -3.43 -23.43 -32.88
N LEU A 165 -3.11 -22.26 -32.31
CA LEU A 165 -4.11 -21.20 -32.12
C LEU A 165 -4.68 -20.71 -33.46
N LYS A 166 -3.83 -20.57 -34.49
CA LYS A 166 -4.25 -20.18 -35.84
C LYS A 166 -5.20 -21.20 -36.48
N THR A 167 -4.85 -22.49 -36.41
CA THR A 167 -5.55 -23.56 -37.13
C THR A 167 -6.77 -24.11 -36.37
N GLN A 168 -6.68 -24.24 -35.05
CA GLN A 168 -7.68 -24.87 -34.20
C GLN A 168 -8.50 -23.86 -33.37
N LYS A 169 -8.11 -22.58 -33.37
CA LYS A 169 -8.80 -21.48 -32.68
C LYS A 169 -9.13 -21.83 -31.22
N LYS A 170 -10.41 -21.83 -30.86
CA LYS A 170 -10.91 -22.14 -29.51
C LYS A 170 -10.39 -23.48 -28.97
N SER A 171 -10.28 -24.51 -29.81
CA SER A 171 -9.81 -25.83 -29.38
C SER A 171 -8.34 -25.83 -28.97
N ALA A 172 -7.52 -24.89 -29.45
CA ALA A 172 -6.13 -24.79 -29.02
C ALA A 172 -6.00 -24.39 -27.54
N LEU A 173 -6.95 -23.59 -27.04
CA LEU A 173 -6.95 -23.00 -25.70
C LEU A 173 -7.09 -24.02 -24.56
N SER A 174 -7.49 -25.26 -24.87
CA SER A 174 -7.55 -26.35 -23.89
C SER A 174 -6.18 -27.01 -23.65
N SER A 175 -5.13 -26.57 -24.34
CA SER A 175 -3.78 -27.11 -24.22
C SER A 175 -2.76 -25.99 -23.99
N ARG A 176 -1.53 -26.36 -23.62
CA ARG A 176 -0.43 -25.41 -23.55
C ARG A 176 0.13 -25.16 -24.97
N GLY A 177 0.34 -23.89 -25.29
CA GLY A 177 1.07 -23.43 -26.46
C GLY A 177 2.59 -23.54 -26.32
N PRO A 178 3.33 -23.27 -27.40
CA PRO A 178 4.77 -23.48 -27.47
C PRO A 178 5.61 -22.35 -26.87
N PHE A 179 5.02 -21.20 -26.54
CA PHE A 179 5.76 -20.02 -26.09
C PHE A 179 5.80 -19.90 -24.57
N GLU A 180 6.81 -19.19 -24.07
CA GLU A 180 6.86 -18.77 -22.67
C GLU A 180 5.79 -17.71 -22.41
N PRO A 181 4.97 -17.85 -21.34
CA PRO A 181 3.88 -16.92 -21.08
C PRO A 181 4.42 -15.62 -20.48
N TYR A 182 4.01 -14.50 -21.07
CA TYR A 182 4.16 -13.20 -20.41
C TYR A 182 3.04 -12.99 -19.39
N LEU A 183 3.35 -13.05 -18.10
CA LEU A 183 2.38 -12.92 -17.01
C LEU A 183 2.25 -11.50 -16.43
N GLY A 184 3.05 -10.57 -16.95
CA GLY A 184 3.15 -9.21 -16.44
C GLY A 184 4.18 -9.05 -15.32
N SER A 185 4.42 -7.80 -14.94
CA SER A 185 5.36 -7.45 -13.87
C SER A 185 5.06 -6.08 -13.28
N SER A 186 5.63 -5.80 -12.12
CA SER A 186 5.76 -4.44 -11.61
C SER A 186 7.06 -3.85 -12.14
N THR A 187 7.03 -2.67 -12.77
CA THR A 187 8.26 -1.97 -13.12
C THR A 187 9.02 -1.64 -11.83
N PRO A 188 10.28 -2.07 -11.67
CA PRO A 188 11.04 -1.75 -10.47
C PRO A 188 11.40 -0.26 -10.45
N GLU A 189 11.41 0.31 -9.25
CA GLU A 189 11.97 1.63 -8.98
C GLU A 189 13.47 1.63 -9.28
N LYS A 190 13.97 2.65 -9.97
CA LYS A 190 15.41 2.86 -10.18
C LYS A 190 16.01 3.36 -8.86
N MET A 191 16.42 2.42 -8.02
CA MET A 191 16.94 2.67 -6.68
C MET A 191 18.32 2.03 -6.49
N VAL A 192 19.29 2.83 -6.05
CA VAL A 192 20.55 2.35 -5.50
C VAL A 192 20.25 1.76 -4.13
N ARG A 193 20.59 0.49 -3.95
CA ARG A 193 20.42 -0.18 -2.65
C ARG A 193 21.37 0.43 -1.62
N PRO A 194 20.92 0.63 -0.37
CA PRO A 194 21.79 1.10 0.70
C PRO A 194 22.88 0.07 1.01
N LYS A 195 23.98 0.52 1.62
CA LYS A 195 25.09 -0.35 2.05
C LYS A 195 24.69 -1.22 3.24
N LEU A 196 23.88 -0.66 4.13
CA LEU A 196 23.37 -1.30 5.34
C LEU A 196 21.92 -1.72 5.11
N THR A 197 21.60 -2.93 5.55
CA THR A 197 20.22 -3.44 5.53
C THR A 197 19.61 -3.25 6.90
N VAL A 198 18.52 -2.49 6.98
CA VAL A 198 17.77 -2.34 8.23
C VAL A 198 16.88 -3.56 8.43
N ILE A 199 17.10 -4.31 9.51
CA ILE A 199 16.30 -5.47 9.87
C ILE A 199 15.07 -4.99 10.65
N ASN A 200 13.88 -5.46 10.27
CA ASN A 200 12.59 -5.14 10.92
C ASN A 200 12.36 -3.63 11.18
N PRO A 201 12.44 -2.77 10.14
CA PRO A 201 12.28 -1.34 10.34
C PRO A 201 10.87 -1.02 10.85
N ASN A 202 10.81 -0.28 11.95
CA ASN A 202 9.55 0.24 12.49
C ASN A 202 8.92 1.27 11.51
N PRO A 203 7.64 1.66 11.69
CA PRO A 203 6.98 2.60 10.79
C PRO A 203 7.68 3.95 10.64
N GLN A 204 8.33 4.47 11.68
CA GLN A 204 9.06 5.75 11.63
C GLN A 204 10.31 5.64 10.76
N ILE A 205 11.09 4.57 10.91
CA ILE A 205 12.26 4.28 10.09
C ILE A 205 11.84 4.13 8.62
N LYS A 206 10.77 3.37 8.34
CA LYS A 206 10.23 3.22 6.97
C LYS A 206 9.82 4.57 6.35
N SER A 207 9.21 5.44 7.16
CA SER A 207 8.83 6.79 6.75
C SER A 207 10.07 7.63 6.38
N VAL A 208 11.13 7.62 7.20
CA VAL A 208 12.39 8.31 6.89
C VAL A 208 13.02 7.75 5.62
N MET A 209 13.08 6.42 5.45
CA MET A 209 13.60 5.80 4.23
C MET A 209 12.84 6.25 2.98
N LYS A 210 11.50 6.37 3.06
CA LYS A 210 10.68 6.82 1.92
C LYS A 210 10.82 8.32 1.67
N LEU A 211 10.87 9.14 2.71
CA LEU A 211 11.10 10.59 2.59
C LEU A 211 12.48 10.89 2.00
N TYR A 212 13.52 10.16 2.41
CA TYR A 212 14.85 10.29 1.83
C TYR A 212 14.88 9.86 0.36
N TYR A 213 14.17 8.79 0.01
CA TYR A 213 14.03 8.40 -1.39
C TYR A 213 13.32 9.49 -2.23
N ILE A 214 12.29 10.14 -1.68
CA ILE A 214 11.63 11.29 -2.30
C ILE A 214 12.60 12.48 -2.44
N LEU A 215 13.36 12.79 -1.39
CA LEU A 215 14.37 13.85 -1.40
C LEU A 215 15.33 13.68 -2.58
N THR A 216 15.86 12.47 -2.78
CA THR A 216 16.79 12.20 -3.91
C THR A 216 16.16 12.34 -5.29
N TYR A 217 14.83 12.17 -5.41
CA TYR A 217 14.12 12.49 -6.65
C TYR A 217 14.07 14.01 -6.88
N LEU A 218 13.75 14.77 -5.83
CA LEU A 218 13.64 16.22 -5.90
C LEU A 218 14.98 16.88 -6.21
N GLU A 219 16.05 16.47 -5.51
CA GLU A 219 17.41 16.97 -5.71
C GLU A 219 17.91 16.77 -7.15
N ARG A 220 17.51 15.67 -7.80
CA ARG A 220 17.87 15.39 -9.20
C ARG A 220 17.10 16.27 -10.19
N MET A 221 15.88 16.68 -9.85
CA MET A 221 15.05 17.52 -10.72
C MET A 221 15.44 18.98 -10.59
N ASP A 222 15.55 19.45 -9.35
CA ASP A 222 15.96 20.80 -9.00
C ASP A 222 16.49 20.83 -7.57
N SER A 223 17.80 21.00 -7.43
CA SER A 223 18.48 21.05 -6.13
C SER A 223 18.08 22.25 -5.26
N ASN A 224 17.45 23.26 -5.85
CA ASN A 224 17.00 24.46 -5.15
C ASN A 224 15.50 24.44 -4.82
N SER A 225 14.79 23.34 -5.12
CA SER A 225 13.35 23.24 -4.93
C SER A 225 12.98 23.55 -3.47
N PRO A 226 12.08 24.51 -3.21
CA PRO A 226 11.54 24.79 -1.88
C PRO A 226 10.97 23.55 -1.16
N LEU A 227 10.51 22.55 -1.93
CA LEU A 227 10.01 21.29 -1.41
C LEU A 227 11.09 20.43 -0.74
N ILE A 228 12.35 20.57 -1.16
CA ILE A 228 13.50 19.91 -0.52
C ILE A 228 13.62 20.35 0.94
N GLN A 229 13.43 21.65 1.23
CA GLN A 229 13.51 22.17 2.60
C GLN A 229 12.42 21.57 3.49
N LEU A 230 11.19 21.45 2.96
CA LEU A 230 10.07 20.82 3.68
C LEU A 230 10.36 19.34 3.98
N VAL A 231 10.80 18.57 2.99
CA VAL A 231 11.09 17.14 3.16
C VAL A 231 12.28 16.93 4.11
N ASN A 232 13.33 17.73 3.99
CA ASN A 232 14.47 17.69 4.90
C ASN A 232 14.04 17.99 6.34
N LYS A 233 13.21 19.01 6.55
CA LYS A 233 12.65 19.31 7.88
C LYS A 233 11.90 18.11 8.47
N MET A 234 11.04 17.46 7.69
CA MET A 234 10.31 16.26 8.12
C MET A 234 11.25 15.10 8.49
N ILE A 235 12.33 14.90 7.74
CA ILE A 235 13.35 13.89 8.05
C ILE A 235 14.04 14.23 9.37
N GLN A 236 14.52 15.47 9.53
CA GLN A 236 15.22 15.91 10.73
C GLN A 236 14.34 15.82 11.98
N ASP A 237 13.05 16.17 11.87
CA ASP A 237 12.11 16.04 12.96
C ASP A 237 11.93 14.58 13.38
N LYS A 238 11.95 13.62 12.46
CA LYS A 238 11.86 12.20 12.79
C LYS A 238 13.14 11.62 13.39
N LEU A 239 14.31 12.03 12.88
CA LEU A 239 15.60 11.52 13.34
C LEU A 239 15.82 11.73 14.85
N LYS A 240 15.29 12.82 15.41
CA LYS A 240 15.36 13.14 16.85
C LYS A 240 14.83 12.03 17.77
N TYR A 241 13.93 11.17 17.27
CA TYR A 241 13.29 10.11 18.06
C TYR A 241 13.70 8.70 17.62
N LEU A 242 14.62 8.59 16.66
CA LEU A 242 15.20 7.30 16.30
C LEU A 242 16.37 6.96 17.22
N PRO A 243 16.71 5.66 17.36
CA PRO A 243 17.90 5.25 18.10
C PRO A 243 19.17 5.96 17.58
N PRO A 244 20.15 6.26 18.46
CA PRO A 244 21.34 7.04 18.11
C PRO A 244 22.11 6.50 16.90
N GLU A 245 22.14 5.18 16.71
CA GLU A 245 22.74 4.53 15.54
C GLU A 245 22.21 5.06 14.19
N PHE A 246 20.92 5.41 14.09
CA PHE A 246 20.34 6.00 12.87
C PHE A 246 20.67 7.48 12.69
N THR A 247 20.90 8.19 13.80
CA THR A 247 21.24 9.62 13.80
C THR A 247 22.72 9.84 13.50
N HIS A 248 23.60 8.94 13.96
CA HIS A 248 25.05 9.02 13.73
C HIS A 248 25.48 8.42 12.37
N THR A 249 24.63 7.59 11.76
CA THR A 249 24.92 6.97 10.46
C THR A 249 24.35 7.81 9.31
N PRO A 250 25.14 8.15 8.28
CA PRO A 250 24.64 8.91 7.12
C PRO A 250 23.42 8.25 6.47
N LEU A 251 22.39 9.05 6.15
CA LEU A 251 21.14 8.55 5.54
C LEU A 251 21.39 7.70 4.30
N GLN A 252 22.36 8.07 3.45
CA GLN A 252 22.71 7.34 2.23
C GLN A 252 23.19 5.90 2.47
N ASP A 253 23.68 5.59 3.66
CA ASP A 253 24.22 4.26 3.96
C ASP A 253 23.12 3.26 4.32
N TRP A 254 21.95 3.72 4.80
CA TRP A 254 20.83 2.86 5.20
C TRP A 254 19.50 3.16 4.49
N CYS A 255 19.40 4.27 3.75
CA CYS A 255 18.26 4.60 2.89
C CYS A 255 18.62 4.47 1.41
N GLY A 256 17.71 3.93 0.61
CA GLY A 256 17.88 3.83 -0.84
C GLY A 256 17.81 5.19 -1.54
N ARG A 257 18.53 5.35 -2.65
CA ARG A 257 18.57 6.60 -3.43
C ARG A 257 18.01 6.41 -4.83
N ASN A 258 17.21 7.35 -5.32
CA ASN A 258 16.85 7.37 -6.74
C ASN A 258 18.06 7.73 -7.60
N TYR A 259 18.24 7.04 -8.72
CA TYR A 259 19.29 7.36 -9.71
C TYR A 259 18.75 7.69 -11.10
N GLY A 260 17.44 7.67 -11.32
CA GLY A 260 16.87 8.03 -12.62
C GLY A 260 15.40 7.71 -12.84
N GLY A 261 14.93 8.10 -14.03
CA GLY A 261 13.55 7.94 -14.52
C GLY A 261 12.60 9.05 -14.08
N SER A 262 11.52 9.29 -14.82
CA SER A 262 10.51 10.27 -14.43
C SER A 262 9.64 9.82 -13.24
N TYR A 263 9.20 10.78 -12.43
CA TYR A 263 8.22 10.52 -11.36
C TYR A 263 6.88 10.02 -11.93
N GLU A 264 6.51 10.43 -13.15
CA GLU A 264 5.26 10.00 -13.77
C GLU A 264 5.28 8.52 -14.14
N HIS A 265 6.44 7.92 -14.40
CA HIS A 265 6.58 6.51 -14.78
C HIS A 265 7.08 5.59 -13.69
N ARG A 266 8.02 6.05 -12.87
CA ARG A 266 8.76 5.16 -11.96
C ARG A 266 8.54 5.43 -10.48
N PHE A 267 7.94 6.56 -10.10
CA PHE A 267 7.64 6.81 -8.71
C PHE A 267 6.54 5.87 -8.20
N LYS A 268 6.86 5.04 -7.22
CA LYS A 268 5.89 4.15 -6.59
C LYS A 268 5.23 4.87 -5.41
N ALA A 269 4.01 5.31 -5.61
CA ALA A 269 3.13 5.73 -4.54
C ALA A 269 2.35 4.52 -4.00
N SER A 270 2.06 4.51 -2.70
CA SER A 270 1.24 3.49 -2.04
C SER A 270 -0.22 3.54 -2.45
N SER A 271 -0.70 4.71 -2.87
CA SER A 271 -2.02 4.91 -3.46
C SER A 271 -2.18 4.26 -4.83
N GLN A 272 -1.08 4.00 -5.56
CA GLN A 272 -1.12 3.50 -6.93
C GLN A 272 -0.39 2.16 -7.07
N LYS A 273 -1.13 1.11 -7.41
CA LYS A 273 -0.53 -0.17 -7.82
C LYS A 273 -0.08 -0.06 -9.27
N ARG A 274 1.23 0.04 -9.50
CA ARG A 274 1.85 0.05 -10.85
C ARG A 274 2.35 -1.34 -11.25
N SER A 275 1.42 -2.28 -11.28
CA SER A 275 1.64 -3.65 -11.73
C SER A 275 0.57 -3.99 -12.75
N ALA A 276 0.98 -4.50 -13.89
CA ALA A 276 0.07 -5.11 -14.83
C ALA A 276 0.27 -6.63 -14.72
N LEU A 277 -0.81 -7.37 -14.46
CA LEU A 277 -0.78 -8.82 -14.26
C LEU A 277 -1.77 -9.46 -15.23
N PHE A 278 -1.40 -10.63 -15.75
CA PHE A 278 -2.27 -11.38 -16.64
C PHE A 278 -3.51 -11.87 -15.89
N SER A 279 -4.68 -11.58 -16.44
CA SER A 279 -5.98 -11.81 -15.79
C SER A 279 -6.62 -13.16 -16.13
N LEU A 280 -5.96 -13.97 -16.97
CA LEU A 280 -6.44 -15.27 -17.43
C LEU A 280 -5.51 -16.40 -16.98
N MET A 281 -5.88 -17.64 -17.29
CA MET A 281 -5.05 -18.81 -17.02
C MET A 281 -3.74 -18.77 -17.83
N GLU A 282 -2.62 -19.11 -17.18
CA GLU A 282 -1.27 -19.03 -17.76
C GLU A 282 -1.12 -19.81 -19.08
N ASN A 283 -1.78 -20.97 -19.21
CA ASN A 283 -1.73 -21.77 -20.44
C ASN A 283 -2.21 -20.98 -21.67
N LEU A 284 -3.14 -20.05 -21.51
CA LEU A 284 -3.66 -19.26 -22.63
C LEU A 284 -2.59 -18.28 -23.16
N ALA A 285 -1.79 -17.71 -22.26
CA ALA A 285 -0.70 -16.79 -22.64
C ALA A 285 0.39 -17.47 -23.47
N THR A 286 0.58 -18.79 -23.33
CA THR A 286 1.62 -19.56 -24.07
C THR A 286 1.36 -19.68 -25.57
N HIS A 287 0.23 -19.21 -26.07
CA HIS A 287 -0.10 -19.20 -27.50
C HIS A 287 0.26 -17.91 -28.24
N VAL A 288 0.72 -16.88 -27.52
CA VAL A 288 1.06 -15.57 -28.08
C VAL A 288 2.43 -15.13 -27.57
N THR A 289 3.32 -14.74 -28.48
CA THR A 289 4.60 -14.10 -28.14
C THR A 289 4.67 -12.69 -28.73
N ILE A 290 5.31 -11.76 -28.02
CA ILE A 290 5.32 -10.33 -28.36
C ILE A 290 6.77 -9.86 -28.49
N ASN A 291 7.03 -9.03 -29.51
CA ASN A 291 8.34 -8.46 -29.80
C ASN A 291 8.21 -6.95 -30.10
N THR A 292 9.06 -6.13 -29.50
CA THR A 292 9.08 -4.66 -29.63
C THR A 292 10.24 -4.11 -30.45
N ASN A 293 11.06 -4.96 -31.08
CA ASN A 293 12.27 -4.54 -31.81
C ASN A 293 12.01 -3.54 -32.94
N LEU A 294 10.79 -3.55 -33.51
CA LEU A 294 10.39 -2.64 -34.57
C LEU A 294 9.81 -1.32 -34.05
N LEU A 295 9.66 -1.11 -32.75
CA LEU A 295 9.11 0.13 -32.20
C LEU A 295 10.20 1.22 -32.14
N GLY A 296 10.65 1.65 -33.31
CA GLY A 296 11.80 2.52 -33.48
C GLY A 296 11.59 3.94 -32.96
N LYS A 297 10.40 4.55 -33.09
CA LYS A 297 10.22 5.96 -32.68
C LYS A 297 10.14 6.15 -31.17
N ALA A 298 9.54 5.21 -30.44
CA ALA A 298 9.44 5.29 -28.97
C ALA A 298 10.74 4.86 -28.25
N LEU A 299 11.63 4.10 -28.91
CA LEU A 299 12.85 3.54 -28.32
C LEU A 299 14.15 4.20 -28.80
N ARG A 300 14.11 5.13 -29.76
CA ARG A 300 15.31 5.77 -30.33
C ARG A 300 15.98 6.83 -29.44
N GLY A 301 15.53 7.02 -28.20
CA GLY A 301 16.15 7.93 -27.24
C GLY A 301 16.02 7.46 -25.80
N ASN A 302 16.81 8.06 -24.91
CA ASN A 302 16.62 8.00 -23.45
C ASN A 302 15.34 8.77 -23.00
N GLU A 303 14.35 8.85 -23.88
CA GLU A 303 13.14 9.64 -23.74
C GLU A 303 12.03 8.78 -23.13
N ASP A 304 11.40 9.29 -22.07
CA ASP A 304 10.34 8.61 -21.36
C ASP A 304 8.99 8.97 -22.00
N TYR A 305 8.41 8.11 -22.86
CA TYR A 305 7.05 8.29 -23.41
C TYR A 305 5.97 7.69 -22.51
N ASN A 306 4.79 8.30 -22.43
CA ASN A 306 3.64 7.82 -21.66
C ASN A 306 3.04 6.51 -22.22
N LEU A 307 3.81 5.43 -22.10
CA LEU A 307 3.54 4.09 -22.61
C LEU A 307 3.78 3.08 -21.50
N PHE A 308 2.71 2.38 -21.12
CA PHE A 308 2.84 1.27 -20.18
C PHE A 308 2.91 -0.05 -20.94
N PHE A 309 4.10 -0.42 -21.38
CA PHE A 309 4.34 -1.61 -22.21
C PHE A 309 3.75 -2.89 -21.62
N GLN A 310 3.85 -3.09 -20.30
CA GLN A 310 3.29 -4.28 -19.66
C GLN A 310 1.78 -4.37 -19.85
N GLU A 311 1.05 -3.27 -19.72
CA GLU A 311 -0.40 -3.26 -19.92
C GLU A 311 -0.77 -3.48 -21.39
N ILE A 312 -0.01 -2.88 -22.31
CA ILE A 312 -0.18 -3.07 -23.76
C ILE A 312 0.03 -4.55 -24.13
N PHE A 313 1.07 -5.21 -23.60
CA PHE A 313 1.35 -6.61 -23.90
C PHE A 313 0.21 -7.52 -23.44
N LEU A 314 -0.28 -7.31 -22.22
CA LEU A 314 -1.39 -8.09 -21.67
C LEU A 314 -2.68 -7.83 -22.45
N TYR A 315 -2.94 -6.58 -22.86
CA TYR A 315 -4.07 -6.24 -23.73
C TYR A 315 -4.00 -6.99 -25.08
N ILE A 316 -2.83 -7.02 -25.73
CA ILE A 316 -2.64 -7.75 -26.99
C ILE A 316 -2.90 -9.25 -26.81
N GLN A 317 -2.33 -9.87 -25.77
CA GLN A 317 -2.55 -11.28 -25.47
C GLN A 317 -4.04 -11.58 -25.25
N ASN A 318 -4.68 -10.81 -24.37
CA ASN A 318 -6.10 -10.97 -24.05
C ASN A 318 -6.98 -10.79 -25.29
N TYR A 319 -6.72 -9.78 -26.11
CA TYR A 319 -7.47 -9.53 -27.34
C TYR A 319 -7.40 -10.73 -28.30
N ILE A 320 -6.21 -11.26 -28.57
CA ILE A 320 -6.01 -12.38 -29.49
C ILE A 320 -6.68 -13.67 -28.94
N ILE A 321 -6.55 -13.92 -27.63
CA ILE A 321 -7.18 -15.07 -26.97
C ILE A 321 -8.70 -14.96 -27.03
N GLU A 322 -9.26 -13.78 -26.77
CA GLU A 322 -10.71 -13.55 -26.86
C GLU A 322 -11.23 -13.69 -28.29
N CYS A 323 -10.49 -13.23 -29.30
CA CYS A 323 -10.81 -13.51 -30.70
C CYS A 323 -10.90 -15.01 -30.97
N ALA A 324 -9.94 -15.80 -30.47
CA ALA A 324 -9.92 -17.24 -30.67
C ALA A 324 -11.09 -17.92 -29.95
N ASN A 325 -11.41 -17.48 -28.72
CA ASN A 325 -12.52 -17.98 -27.92
C ASN A 325 -13.88 -17.70 -28.57
N ARG A 326 -14.03 -16.55 -29.25
CA ARG A 326 -15.22 -16.15 -30.02
C ARG A 326 -15.27 -16.76 -31.42
N GLY A 327 -14.27 -17.55 -31.82
CA GLY A 327 -14.22 -18.17 -33.15
C GLY A 327 -13.85 -17.22 -34.30
N LEU A 328 -13.40 -16.01 -33.98
CA LEU A 328 -12.96 -15.03 -34.97
C LEU A 328 -11.71 -15.52 -35.71
N GLU A 329 -11.36 -14.84 -36.80
CA GLU A 329 -10.15 -15.14 -37.56
C GLU A 329 -8.91 -14.87 -36.71
N ILE A 330 -7.92 -15.78 -36.80
CA ILE A 330 -6.64 -15.66 -36.10
C ILE A 330 -5.53 -15.62 -37.15
N PHE A 331 -4.77 -14.54 -37.12
CA PHE A 331 -3.62 -14.36 -38.00
C PHE A 331 -2.35 -14.94 -37.39
N ASP A 332 -1.41 -15.31 -38.25
CA ASP A 332 -0.09 -15.81 -37.84
C ASP A 332 0.69 -14.72 -37.09
N THR A 333 0.69 -13.52 -37.68
CA THR A 333 1.38 -12.35 -37.14
C THR A 333 0.43 -11.15 -37.14
N TYR A 334 0.39 -10.46 -36.00
CA TYR A 334 -0.29 -9.20 -35.82
C TYR A 334 0.72 -8.06 -35.78
N ALA A 335 0.37 -6.94 -36.41
CA ALA A 335 1.05 -5.67 -36.27
C ALA A 335 0.24 -4.77 -35.33
N ILE A 336 0.94 -4.14 -34.38
CA ILE A 336 0.34 -3.29 -33.35
C ILE A 336 0.99 -1.90 -33.38
N PRO A 337 0.60 -1.02 -34.32
CA PRO A 337 1.07 0.35 -34.35
C PRO A 337 0.47 1.19 -33.22
N LEU A 338 1.22 2.21 -32.81
CA LEU A 338 0.70 3.29 -31.97
C LEU A 338 -0.38 4.06 -32.74
N ASN A 339 -1.50 4.35 -32.08
CA ASN A 339 -2.68 4.92 -32.73
C ASN A 339 -3.00 6.34 -32.29
N CYS A 340 -2.85 6.64 -31.00
CA CYS A 340 -3.27 7.92 -30.44
C CYS A 340 -2.07 8.77 -30.01
N PRO A 341 -1.74 9.87 -30.73
CA PRO A 341 -0.62 10.74 -30.36
C PRO A 341 -0.92 11.55 -29.09
N ASP A 342 -2.19 11.79 -28.79
CA ASP A 342 -2.64 12.58 -27.65
C ASP A 342 -2.33 11.94 -26.30
N CYS A 343 -2.45 10.62 -26.23
CA CYS A 343 -2.15 9.87 -25.00
C CYS A 343 -0.75 9.25 -25.01
N THR A 344 -0.05 9.30 -26.16
CA THR A 344 1.32 8.82 -26.37
C THR A 344 2.26 10.01 -26.53
N TYR A 345 2.44 10.77 -25.45
CA TYR A 345 3.27 11.96 -25.42
C TYR A 345 4.60 11.73 -24.69
N LEU A 346 5.57 12.59 -24.96
CA LEU A 346 6.87 12.61 -24.27
C LEU A 346 6.72 13.21 -22.87
N ILE A 347 7.15 12.47 -21.85
CA ILE A 347 7.17 12.96 -20.47
C ILE A 347 8.42 13.80 -20.25
N LEU A 348 8.20 15.07 -19.92
CA LEU A 348 9.24 16.00 -19.54
C LEU A 348 9.44 15.92 -18.01
N ASN A 349 10.70 15.88 -17.56
CA ASN A 349 11.02 15.98 -16.14
C ASN A 349 10.92 17.44 -15.69
N THR A 350 9.69 17.95 -15.55
CA THR A 350 9.45 19.31 -15.11
C THR A 350 9.79 19.47 -13.62
N PRO A 351 10.58 20.49 -13.24
CA PRO A 351 10.82 20.83 -11.83
C PRO A 351 9.51 21.07 -11.08
N ILE A 352 9.49 20.69 -9.80
CA ILE A 352 8.33 20.83 -8.93
C ILE A 352 8.63 21.94 -7.91
N ASP A 353 7.77 22.94 -7.90
CA ASP A 353 7.84 24.08 -6.98
C ASP A 353 6.62 24.10 -6.04
N ILE A 354 6.77 24.76 -4.88
CA ILE A 354 5.71 24.98 -3.90
C ILE A 354 5.77 26.42 -3.38
N ASN A 355 4.62 27.02 -3.05
CA ASN A 355 4.60 28.31 -2.40
C ASN A 355 4.85 28.18 -0.89
N LEU A 356 6.04 28.59 -0.45
CA LEU A 356 6.45 28.57 0.95
C LEU A 356 6.03 29.78 1.79
N GLN A 357 5.24 30.72 1.25
CA GLN A 357 4.80 31.93 1.99
C GLN A 357 4.06 31.64 3.32
N HIS A 358 3.68 30.38 3.57
CA HIS A 358 3.02 29.91 4.78
C HIS A 358 3.81 28.82 5.54
N LEU A 359 5.15 28.94 5.65
CA LEU A 359 6.01 28.04 6.41
C LEU A 359 5.82 28.11 7.96
N SER A 360 4.60 28.36 8.44
CA SER A 360 4.23 28.18 9.86
C SER A 360 4.10 26.70 10.24
N TYR A 361 4.36 25.77 9.33
CA TYR A 361 4.31 24.33 9.58
C TYR A 361 5.31 23.94 10.68
N GLN A 362 4.81 23.70 11.88
CA GLN A 362 5.54 23.17 13.02
C GLN A 362 4.95 21.80 13.35
N SER A 363 5.44 20.75 12.68
CA SER A 363 5.01 19.39 12.98
C SER A 363 5.39 19.02 14.40
N LYS A 364 4.40 18.81 15.28
CA LYS A 364 4.63 18.27 16.62
C LYS A 364 4.47 16.76 16.56
N LEU A 365 5.52 16.02 16.92
CA LEU A 365 5.43 14.57 16.93
C LEU A 365 4.45 14.12 18.01
N ILE A 366 3.63 13.11 17.69
CA ILE A 366 2.68 12.48 18.63
C ILE A 366 3.40 12.13 19.94
N GLN A 367 4.65 11.68 19.85
CA GLN A 367 5.42 11.23 20.99
C GLN A 367 5.78 12.38 21.95
N GLU A 368 6.00 13.60 21.47
CA GLU A 368 6.18 14.77 22.35
C GLU A 368 4.87 15.20 23.01
N GLN A 369 3.76 15.16 22.28
CA GLN A 369 2.44 15.51 22.85
C GLN A 369 1.95 14.44 23.82
N ILE A 370 2.22 13.17 23.52
CA ILE A 370 2.05 12.04 24.43
C ILE A 370 2.96 12.25 25.63
N ASN A 371 4.28 12.41 25.48
CA ASN A 371 5.20 12.59 26.62
C ASN A 371 4.88 13.85 27.45
N ALA A 372 4.44 14.96 26.84
CA ALA A 372 4.08 16.20 27.53
C ALA A 372 2.69 16.17 28.18
N LYS A 373 1.75 15.34 27.69
CA LYS A 373 0.47 15.07 28.36
C LYS A 373 0.59 13.94 29.39
N LEU A 374 1.47 12.98 29.15
CA LEU A 374 1.78 11.84 30.02
C LEU A 374 2.73 12.20 31.16
N SER A 375 3.52 13.28 31.06
CA SER A 375 4.28 13.80 32.20
C SER A 375 3.41 14.31 33.34
N LYS A 376 2.09 14.44 33.12
CA LYS A 376 1.11 14.78 34.17
C LYS A 376 0.45 13.58 34.84
N THR A 377 0.66 12.36 34.35
CA THR A 377 0.12 11.13 34.96
C THR A 377 1.05 9.96 34.62
N ASN A 378 1.66 9.32 35.63
CA ASN A 378 2.58 8.17 35.54
C ASN A 378 1.98 6.96 34.78
N LEU A 379 1.89 7.08 33.46
CA LEU A 379 1.32 6.05 32.60
C LEU A 379 2.35 4.97 32.27
N THR A 380 3.65 5.24 32.37
CA THR A 380 4.69 4.21 32.22
C THR A 380 4.57 3.15 33.30
N GLU A 381 4.35 3.58 34.56
CA GLU A 381 3.99 2.69 35.67
C GLU A 381 2.64 2.03 35.42
N SER A 382 1.63 2.77 34.96
CA SER A 382 0.30 2.22 34.71
C SER A 382 0.25 1.18 33.58
N ILE A 383 1.04 1.37 32.52
CA ILE A 383 1.19 0.43 31.39
C ILE A 383 2.00 -0.77 31.84
N GLN A 384 3.06 -0.58 32.64
CA GLN A 384 3.79 -1.70 33.25
C GLN A 384 2.87 -2.52 34.17
N ILE A 385 2.08 -1.88 35.02
CA ILE A 385 1.10 -2.52 35.91
C ILE A 385 0.01 -3.24 35.11
N CYS A 386 -0.52 -2.62 34.04
CA CYS A 386 -1.50 -3.26 33.17
C CYS A 386 -0.91 -4.48 32.44
N THR A 387 0.33 -4.36 31.94
CA THR A 387 1.03 -5.46 31.28
C THR A 387 1.31 -6.61 32.25
N LEU A 388 1.72 -6.30 33.48
CA LEU A 388 1.88 -7.28 34.57
C LEU A 388 0.55 -7.98 34.88
N SER A 389 -0.51 -7.20 35.08
CA SER A 389 -1.85 -7.69 35.45
C SER A 389 -2.45 -8.58 34.36
N MET A 390 -2.30 -8.18 33.09
CA MET A 390 -2.69 -9.01 31.95
C MET A 390 -1.88 -10.31 31.88
N SER A 391 -0.55 -10.25 32.10
CA SER A 391 0.32 -11.43 32.07
C SER A 391 -0.06 -12.44 33.15
N ILE A 392 -0.33 -12.00 34.38
CA ILE A 392 -0.81 -12.85 35.48
C ILE A 392 -2.21 -13.42 35.17
N SER A 393 -3.11 -12.61 34.61
CA SER A 393 -4.46 -13.05 34.25
C SER A 393 -4.44 -14.14 33.16
N VAL A 394 -3.56 -14.00 32.15
CA VAL A 394 -3.33 -15.03 31.13
C VAL A 394 -2.82 -16.31 31.78
N GLY A 395 -1.84 -16.23 32.67
CA GLY A 395 -1.33 -17.39 33.41
C GLY A 395 -2.40 -18.14 34.23
N ARG A 396 -3.26 -17.39 34.92
CA ARG A 396 -4.39 -17.97 35.68
C ARG A 396 -5.43 -18.63 34.79
N LYS A 397 -5.70 -18.04 33.62
CA LYS A 397 -6.64 -18.61 32.64
C LYS A 397 -6.13 -19.93 32.08
N LEU A 398 -4.85 -20.01 31.73
CA LEU A 398 -4.19 -21.22 31.23
C LEU A 398 -4.31 -22.41 32.19
N THR A 399 -4.28 -22.15 33.50
CA THR A 399 -4.41 -23.20 34.52
C THR A 399 -5.86 -23.60 34.78
N THR A 400 -6.83 -22.70 34.60
CA THR A 400 -8.26 -23.02 34.70
C THR A 400 -8.81 -23.76 33.48
N SER A 401 -8.25 -23.54 32.29
CA SER A 401 -8.45 -24.41 31.13
C SER A 401 -7.70 -25.71 31.36
N ARG A 402 -8.41 -26.75 31.79
CA ARG A 402 -7.88 -28.06 32.22
C ARG A 402 -6.68 -28.53 31.36
N MET A 403 -5.53 -28.77 32.00
CA MET A 403 -4.27 -29.22 31.39
C MET A 403 -4.31 -30.68 30.84
N HIS A 404 -5.45 -31.14 30.33
CA HIS A 404 -5.59 -32.45 29.69
C HIS A 404 -5.83 -32.40 28.18
N GLU A 405 -5.88 -31.21 27.58
CA GLU A 405 -5.87 -31.10 26.12
C GLU A 405 -4.43 -31.13 25.58
N LYS A 406 -4.13 -32.18 24.80
CA LYS A 406 -2.88 -32.36 24.03
C LYS A 406 -2.46 -31.11 23.24
N GLU A 407 -3.41 -30.24 22.87
CA GLU A 407 -3.16 -28.99 22.13
C GLU A 407 -2.30 -27.98 22.90
N ILE A 408 -2.44 -27.87 24.23
CA ILE A 408 -1.66 -26.87 25.00
C ILE A 408 -0.19 -27.29 25.12
N HIS A 409 0.08 -28.60 25.21
CA HIS A 409 1.44 -29.13 25.23
C HIS A 409 2.15 -28.86 23.90
N ASN A 410 1.46 -29.08 22.77
CA ASN A 410 1.97 -28.76 21.43
C ASN A 410 2.22 -27.26 21.24
N THR A 411 1.41 -26.39 21.87
CA THR A 411 1.56 -24.92 21.77
C THR A 411 2.77 -24.40 22.54
N LEU A 412 3.17 -25.07 23.64
CA LEU A 412 4.40 -24.76 24.38
C LEU A 412 5.65 -25.33 23.70
N GLU A 413 5.56 -26.53 23.11
CA GLU A 413 6.68 -27.13 22.36
C GLU A 413 6.99 -26.38 21.05
N THR A 414 5.98 -25.82 20.37
CA THR A 414 6.22 -24.97 19.18
C THR A 414 6.98 -23.69 19.52
N PHE A 415 7.01 -23.26 20.78
CA PHE A 415 7.82 -22.12 21.23
C PHE A 415 9.31 -22.47 21.43
N GLN A 416 9.66 -23.75 21.62
CA GLN A 416 11.05 -24.22 21.74
C GLN A 416 11.67 -24.73 20.43
N GLY A 417 10.96 -24.63 19.29
CA GLY A 417 11.60 -24.76 17.98
C GLY A 417 11.73 -26.19 17.45
N LEU A 418 10.73 -27.05 17.68
CA LEU A 418 10.56 -28.27 16.87
C LEU A 418 9.22 -28.21 16.13
N LYS A 419 9.31 -28.26 14.80
CA LYS A 419 8.16 -28.30 13.89
C LYS A 419 7.53 -29.69 13.96
N THR A 420 6.25 -29.75 14.28
CA THR A 420 5.38 -30.85 13.87
C THR A 420 4.12 -30.28 13.21
N GLU A 421 3.79 -30.87 12.07
CA GLU A 421 2.65 -30.53 11.24
C GLU A 421 1.35 -31.03 11.88
N GLU A 422 0.27 -30.28 11.64
CA GLU A 422 -1.14 -30.53 12.02
C GLU A 422 -1.56 -30.22 13.47
N SER A 423 -2.34 -29.13 13.65
CA SER A 423 -3.71 -29.21 14.21
C SER A 423 -4.41 -27.84 14.40
N THR A 424 -5.65 -27.81 13.89
CA THR A 424 -6.90 -27.13 14.34
C THR A 424 -6.99 -25.61 14.56
N ASP A 425 -7.68 -24.99 13.59
CA ASP A 425 -8.14 -23.60 13.52
C ASP A 425 -9.34 -23.30 14.44
N ARG A 426 -9.15 -22.37 15.39
CA ARG A 426 -10.04 -21.21 15.72
C ARG A 426 -9.97 -20.75 17.18
N THR A 427 -9.52 -21.58 18.12
CA THR A 427 -9.32 -21.19 19.53
C THR A 427 -7.90 -20.66 19.81
N SER A 428 -6.91 -21.13 19.05
CA SER A 428 -5.50 -20.73 19.17
C SER A 428 -5.23 -19.27 18.77
N SER A 429 -6.00 -18.70 17.84
CA SER A 429 -5.73 -17.35 17.31
C SER A 429 -6.00 -16.22 18.32
N ASN A 430 -7.03 -16.38 19.16
CA ASN A 430 -7.36 -15.38 20.18
C ASN A 430 -6.35 -15.41 21.33
N LEU A 431 -5.97 -16.61 21.80
CA LEU A 431 -4.99 -16.76 22.86
C LEU A 431 -3.61 -16.25 22.41
N MET A 432 -3.16 -16.62 21.21
CA MET A 432 -1.87 -16.19 20.64
C MET A 432 -1.77 -14.67 20.42
N SER A 433 -2.90 -13.98 20.24
CA SER A 433 -2.93 -12.52 20.15
C SER A 433 -2.71 -11.84 21.51
N GLU A 434 -3.21 -12.45 22.60
CA GLU A 434 -3.02 -11.98 23.98
C GLU A 434 -1.58 -12.24 24.46
N PHE A 435 -0.94 -13.31 23.99
CA PHE A 435 0.44 -13.67 24.36
C PHE A 435 1.53 -12.76 23.77
N ARG A 436 1.27 -12.08 22.65
CA ARG A 436 2.32 -11.29 21.94
C ARG A 436 2.92 -10.15 22.75
N ASN A 437 2.23 -9.70 23.80
CA ASN A 437 2.64 -8.58 24.65
C ASN A 437 2.77 -8.96 26.14
N ALA A 438 2.63 -10.24 26.50
CA ALA A 438 2.71 -10.69 27.88
C ALA A 438 4.16 -10.93 28.32
N ASN A 439 4.50 -10.55 29.55
CA ASN A 439 5.79 -10.89 30.14
C ASN A 439 5.72 -12.33 30.70
N PHE A 440 6.57 -13.20 30.17
CA PHE A 440 6.56 -14.64 30.43
C PHE A 440 6.73 -14.99 31.92
N ASP A 441 7.57 -14.26 32.65
CA ASP A 441 7.84 -14.50 34.06
C ASP A 441 6.56 -14.32 34.89
N TYR A 442 5.75 -13.31 34.57
CA TYR A 442 4.50 -13.02 35.25
C TYR A 442 3.33 -13.90 34.79
N VAL A 443 3.40 -14.45 33.57
CA VAL A 443 2.50 -15.53 33.15
C VAL A 443 2.76 -16.78 34.01
N LEU A 444 4.03 -17.10 34.29
CA LEU A 444 4.42 -18.19 35.19
C LEU A 444 3.96 -17.97 36.63
N VAL A 445 4.05 -16.75 37.14
CA VAL A 445 3.48 -16.41 38.47
C VAL A 445 1.96 -16.65 38.47
N GLY A 446 1.26 -16.24 37.41
CA GLY A 446 -0.18 -16.46 37.27
C GLY A 446 -0.58 -17.94 37.18
N THR A 447 0.20 -18.79 36.50
CA THR A 447 -0.06 -20.23 36.44
C THR A 447 0.19 -20.91 37.79
N LEU A 448 1.26 -20.53 38.50
CA LEU A 448 1.58 -21.08 39.82
C LEU A 448 0.51 -20.72 40.86
N GLN A 449 -0.06 -19.51 40.82
CA GLN A 449 -1.10 -19.08 41.78
C GLN A 449 -2.40 -19.89 41.74
N ASN A 450 -2.71 -20.55 40.62
CA ASN A 450 -3.97 -21.27 40.41
C ASN A 450 -3.84 -22.80 40.38
N SER A 451 -2.62 -23.35 40.46
CA SER A 451 -2.40 -24.80 40.41
C SER A 451 -1.62 -25.32 41.61
N LYS A 452 -2.35 -25.93 42.55
CA LYS A 452 -1.79 -26.58 43.74
C LYS A 452 -0.78 -27.68 43.37
N GLN A 453 -1.01 -28.42 42.29
CA GLN A 453 -0.11 -29.46 41.78
C GLN A 453 1.21 -28.90 41.23
N LEU A 454 1.19 -27.72 40.61
CA LEU A 454 2.38 -27.08 40.06
C LEU A 454 3.20 -26.40 41.16
N VAL A 455 2.52 -25.82 42.14
CA VAL A 455 3.14 -25.34 43.38
C VAL A 455 3.79 -26.51 44.13
N ASP A 456 3.13 -27.66 44.25
CA ASP A 456 3.70 -28.86 44.88
C ASP A 456 4.87 -29.47 44.04
N PHE A 457 4.80 -29.39 42.71
CA PHE A 457 5.88 -29.81 41.79
C PHE A 457 7.13 -28.94 41.93
N VAL A 458 6.95 -27.62 42.02
CA VAL A 458 8.03 -26.67 42.28
C VAL A 458 8.52 -26.85 43.72
N VAL A 459 7.65 -26.74 44.73
CA VAL A 459 8.02 -26.76 46.17
C VAL A 459 8.53 -28.12 46.66
N GLY A 460 8.27 -29.24 45.96
CA GLY A 460 9.17 -30.39 46.02
C GLY A 460 8.55 -31.75 45.73
N LYS A 461 9.10 -32.45 44.71
CA LYS A 461 9.49 -33.89 44.76
C LYS A 461 10.27 -34.44 43.54
N SER A 462 10.98 -33.62 42.75
CA SER A 462 11.95 -34.13 41.77
C SER A 462 13.35 -33.60 42.05
N ARG A 463 14.30 -34.51 42.28
CA ARG A 463 15.67 -34.25 42.77
C ARG A 463 16.68 -33.76 41.72
N GLU A 464 16.24 -33.32 40.55
CA GLU A 464 17.17 -33.07 39.43
C GLU A 464 16.76 -31.84 38.61
N TYR A 465 17.03 -30.61 39.05
CA TYR A 465 17.19 -29.42 38.18
C TYR A 465 17.87 -28.26 38.95
N PRO A 466 18.52 -27.30 38.25
CA PRO A 466 19.50 -26.39 38.85
C PRO A 466 18.86 -25.27 39.67
N ILE A 467 19.48 -25.03 40.82
CA ILE A 467 19.16 -24.10 41.92
C ILE A 467 18.87 -22.62 41.51
N PRO A 468 19.40 -22.02 40.42
CA PRO A 468 19.19 -20.59 40.13
C PRO A 468 17.75 -20.21 39.75
N LEU A 469 17.00 -21.11 39.11
CA LEU A 469 15.61 -20.83 38.71
C LEU A 469 14.69 -20.75 39.94
N PHE A 470 15.05 -21.49 40.98
CA PHE A 470 14.27 -21.63 42.20
C PHE A 470 14.37 -20.39 43.10
N GLU A 471 15.55 -19.80 43.21
CA GLU A 471 15.77 -18.56 43.96
C GLU A 471 15.05 -17.38 43.31
N HIS A 472 15.01 -17.33 41.97
CA HIS A 472 14.33 -16.25 41.24
C HIS A 472 12.80 -16.35 41.36
N LEU A 473 12.23 -17.56 41.29
CA LEU A 473 10.79 -17.78 41.46
C LEU A 473 10.33 -17.60 42.91
N SER A 474 11.16 -17.97 43.90
CA SER A 474 10.83 -17.78 45.32
C SER A 474 10.79 -16.30 45.70
N TYR A 475 11.69 -15.48 45.13
CA TYR A 475 11.71 -14.03 45.35
C TYR A 475 10.47 -13.30 44.80
N LEU A 476 9.91 -13.79 43.69
CA LEU A 476 8.72 -13.26 43.03
C LEU A 476 7.38 -13.72 43.64
N ILE A 477 7.38 -14.75 44.49
CA ILE A 477 6.17 -15.26 45.17
C ILE A 477 6.02 -14.67 46.57
N ILE A 478 7.12 -14.31 47.24
CA ILE A 478 7.13 -13.77 48.60
C ILE A 478 6.91 -12.25 48.66
N ASN A 479 7.34 -11.52 47.62
CA ASN A 479 7.06 -10.08 47.44
C ASN A 479 5.97 -9.87 46.40
#